data_AF-A0A511N956-F1
#
_entry.id   AF-A0A511N956-F1
#
_cell.length_a   1.000
_cell.length_b   1.000
_cell.length_c   1.000
_cell.angle_alpha   90.00
_cell.angle_beta   90.00
_cell.angle_gamma   90.00
#
_symmetry.space_group_name_H-M   'P 1'
#
loop_
_entity.id
_entity.type
_entity.pdbx_description
1 polymer ?
#
loop_
_entity_poly.entity_id
_entity_poly.type
_entity_poly.pdbx_seq_one_letter_code
_entity_poly.pdbx_strand_id
1 'polypeptide(L)'
;MNRVIGQGGFGITYLAEDLNLHREVAIKELFPQGCTRQGTLVLPVTGSLELLEHTRKDFLKEGQALAKFQHPGIVKVLDTFEENHTAYLVMELLQGETLGEKLQTGVFSPEDTLKIAIRSAEALAAIHDKGLLHRDIKPENLFLENSGRMVLIDFGSTRPFQSEKTMQYTRMVTPGYAAPEQYATQAKFAPYTDIYALGATLYHALTGTPPVQATDRLLGMKLPDLPPGVPALLRNAIQRSLSLNVQERPQSAHELLRMLQGDLKSKPVPVPAPPLPVPSVPTSQARKAEMASWVFLGLGALVGYRYGWWEGALIAGALGFFLGRLLWWCLPFLLPVFAFWAGTRISQEFAFSGLGQLTVGAIGAYAGIKVVKWIRR
;
A
#
# COMPACT_ATOMS: atom_id res chain seq x y z
N MET A 1 5.27 -19.08 23.96
CA MET A 1 3.96 -19.02 23.30
C MET A 1 3.07 -19.99 24.02
N ASN A 2 1.96 -19.52 24.58
CA ASN A 2 1.10 -20.27 25.48
C ASN A 2 0.01 -21.02 24.71
N ARG A 3 -0.62 -20.36 23.73
CA ARG A 3 -1.62 -20.96 22.84
C ARG A 3 -1.76 -20.17 21.54
N VAL A 4 -2.30 -20.80 20.50
CA VAL A 4 -2.78 -20.13 19.29
C VAL A 4 -4.08 -19.39 19.65
N ILE A 5 -4.17 -18.11 19.26
CA ILE A 5 -5.35 -17.26 19.45
C ILE A 5 -5.94 -16.77 18.12
N GLY A 6 -5.28 -17.03 17.00
CA GLY A 6 -5.82 -16.77 15.67
C GLY A 6 -4.98 -17.40 14.58
N GLN A 7 -5.59 -17.76 13.46
CA GLN A 7 -4.88 -18.25 12.27
C GLN A 7 -5.60 -17.73 11.03
N GLY A 8 -4.87 -17.06 10.15
CA GLY A 8 -5.38 -16.50 8.90
C GLY A 8 -4.50 -16.86 7.71
N GLY A 9 -4.87 -16.39 6.52
CA GLY A 9 -4.15 -16.71 5.27
C GLY A 9 -2.69 -16.25 5.18
N PHE A 10 -2.26 -15.38 6.10
CA PHE A 10 -0.91 -14.80 6.11
C PHE A 10 -0.11 -15.09 7.38
N GLY A 11 -0.68 -15.73 8.40
CA GLY A 11 0.03 -15.96 9.64
C GLY A 11 -0.76 -16.64 10.75
N ILE A 12 -0.02 -16.99 11.80
CA ILE A 12 -0.56 -17.56 13.03
C ILE A 12 -0.30 -16.57 14.16
N THR A 13 -1.31 -16.28 14.96
CA THR A 13 -1.22 -15.39 16.12
C THR A 13 -1.26 -16.20 17.40
N TYR A 14 -0.31 -15.94 18.29
CA TYR A 14 -0.11 -16.63 19.55
C TYR A 14 -0.28 -15.68 20.73
N LEU A 15 -0.89 -16.18 21.81
CA LEU A 15 -0.74 -15.57 23.13
C LEU A 15 0.65 -15.94 23.68
N ALA A 16 1.38 -14.97 24.20
CA ALA A 16 2.67 -15.19 24.83
C ALA A 16 2.86 -14.25 26.02
N GLU A 17 3.87 -14.54 26.84
CA GLU A 17 4.33 -13.67 27.92
C GLU A 17 5.69 -13.08 27.55
N ASP A 18 5.82 -11.77 27.72
CA ASP A 18 7.10 -11.07 27.73
C ASP A 18 7.77 -11.34 29.08
N LEU A 19 8.79 -12.22 29.08
CA LEU A 19 9.45 -12.68 30.30
C LEU A 19 10.29 -11.61 31.01
N ASN A 20 10.61 -10.51 30.33
CA ASN A 20 11.37 -9.41 30.93
C ASN A 20 10.43 -8.44 31.66
N LEU A 21 9.27 -8.18 31.07
CA LEU A 21 8.29 -7.22 31.57
C LEU A 21 7.11 -7.87 32.30
N HIS A 22 7.05 -9.21 32.36
CA HIS A 22 6.00 -10.01 32.97
C HIS A 22 4.60 -9.56 32.55
N ARG A 23 4.41 -9.41 31.23
CA ARG A 23 3.13 -9.02 30.64
C ARG A 23 2.74 -9.93 29.49
N GLU A 24 1.45 -10.09 29.29
CA GLU A 24 0.94 -10.82 28.13
C GLU A 24 1.02 -9.98 26.85
N VAL A 25 1.32 -10.64 25.74
CA VAL A 25 1.46 -10.05 24.40
C VAL A 25 0.86 -10.97 23.35
N ALA A 26 0.45 -10.39 22.22
CA ALA A 26 0.09 -11.15 21.03
C ALA A 26 1.31 -11.21 20.09
N ILE A 27 1.63 -12.40 19.56
CA ILE A 27 2.73 -12.58 18.62
C ILE A 27 2.18 -13.15 17.32
N LYS A 28 2.29 -12.40 16.22
CA LYS A 28 1.93 -12.86 14.89
C LYS A 28 3.18 -13.38 14.18
N GLU A 29 3.18 -14.67 13.83
CA GLU A 29 4.18 -15.31 13.00
C GLU A 29 3.77 -15.21 11.53
N LEU A 30 4.73 -14.90 10.66
CA LEU A 30 4.56 -15.03 9.23
C LEU A 30 4.44 -16.51 8.85
N PHE A 31 3.24 -16.91 8.44
CA PHE A 31 2.95 -18.28 8.01
C PHE A 31 1.95 -18.23 6.85
N PRO A 32 2.42 -17.93 5.62
CA PRO A 32 1.54 -17.76 4.47
C PRO A 32 0.82 -19.06 4.11
N GLN A 33 -0.40 -18.94 3.60
CA GLN A 33 -1.17 -20.08 3.10
C GLN A 33 -0.37 -20.83 2.03
N GLY A 34 -0.43 -22.16 2.10
CA GLY A 34 0.37 -23.02 1.23
C GLY A 34 1.81 -23.23 1.71
N CYS A 35 2.18 -22.73 2.90
CA CYS A 35 3.41 -23.15 3.57
C CYS A 35 3.16 -24.32 4.53
N THR A 36 4.18 -25.14 4.73
CA THR A 36 4.23 -26.22 5.73
C THR A 36 5.41 -26.02 6.67
N ARG A 37 5.32 -26.61 7.86
CA ARG A 37 6.40 -26.58 8.86
C ARG A 37 7.16 -27.90 8.86
N GLN A 38 8.48 -27.84 8.72
CA GLN A 38 9.39 -28.97 8.89
C GLN A 38 10.41 -28.64 9.98
N GLY A 39 10.16 -29.12 11.21
CA GLY A 39 10.93 -28.69 12.38
C GLY A 39 10.77 -27.19 12.61
N THR A 40 11.88 -26.45 12.55
CA THR A 40 11.85 -24.99 12.65
C THR A 40 11.59 -24.30 11.32
N LEU A 41 11.76 -24.95 10.17
CA LEU A 41 11.63 -24.29 8.88
C LEU A 41 10.17 -24.14 8.44
N VAL A 42 9.83 -22.96 7.93
CA VAL A 42 8.61 -22.69 7.17
C VAL A 42 8.95 -22.76 5.69
N LEU A 43 8.31 -23.66 4.95
CA LEU A 43 8.61 -23.92 3.55
C LEU A 43 7.32 -23.83 2.70
N PRO A 44 7.35 -23.19 1.52
CA PRO A 44 6.22 -23.23 0.60
C PRO A 44 6.05 -24.67 0.09
N VAL A 45 4.82 -25.18 0.12
CA VAL A 45 4.44 -26.46 -0.52
C VAL A 45 4.53 -26.32 -2.04
N THR A 46 4.17 -25.14 -2.56
CA THR A 46 4.29 -24.75 -3.96
C THR A 46 4.82 -23.31 -4.05
N GLY A 47 5.78 -23.06 -4.95
CA GLY A 47 6.35 -21.72 -5.16
C GLY A 47 7.85 -21.61 -4.84
N SER A 48 8.38 -20.39 -4.93
CA SER A 48 9.82 -20.10 -4.78
C SER A 48 10.17 -19.73 -3.34
N LEU A 49 11.25 -20.29 -2.80
CA LEU A 49 11.85 -19.85 -1.52
C LEU A 49 12.21 -18.36 -1.56
N GLU A 50 12.58 -17.83 -2.72
CA GLU A 50 12.89 -16.41 -2.91
C GLU A 50 11.66 -15.52 -2.66
N LEU A 51 10.48 -15.99 -3.03
CA LEU A 51 9.22 -15.29 -2.76
C LEU A 51 8.91 -15.27 -1.26
N LEU A 52 9.11 -16.37 -0.56
CA LEU A 52 8.93 -16.42 0.89
C LEU A 52 9.89 -15.45 1.60
N GLU A 53 11.16 -15.41 1.18
CA GLU A 53 12.14 -14.46 1.70
C GLU A 53 11.77 -12.99 1.41
N HIS A 54 11.22 -12.71 0.22
CA HIS A 54 10.72 -11.37 -0.09
C HIS A 54 9.54 -10.98 0.81
N THR A 55 8.58 -11.89 0.97
CA THR A 55 7.41 -11.72 1.84
C THR A 55 7.83 -11.47 3.29
N ARG A 56 8.86 -12.19 3.75
CA ARG A 56 9.44 -12.04 5.09
C ARG A 56 10.05 -10.67 5.31
N LYS A 57 10.82 -10.17 4.34
CA LYS A 57 11.38 -8.80 4.38
C LYS A 57 10.28 -7.74 4.38
N ASP A 58 9.24 -7.93 3.60
CA ASP A 58 8.11 -6.99 3.54
C ASP A 58 7.32 -6.98 4.87
N PHE A 59 7.07 -8.16 5.46
CA PHE A 59 6.42 -8.29 6.77
C PHE A 59 7.18 -7.55 7.88
N LEU A 60 8.51 -7.68 7.93
CA LEU A 60 9.33 -6.97 8.92
C LEU A 60 9.31 -5.45 8.71
N LYS A 61 9.42 -4.99 7.45
CA LYS A 61 9.33 -3.56 7.12
C LYS A 61 7.97 -2.98 7.51
N GLU A 62 6.92 -3.76 7.30
CA GLU A 62 5.56 -3.38 7.69
C GLU A 62 5.46 -3.25 9.22
N GLY A 63 5.93 -4.25 9.98
CA GLY A 63 5.99 -4.17 11.44
C GLY A 63 6.76 -2.94 11.95
N GLN A 64 7.90 -2.62 11.33
CA GLN A 64 8.68 -1.41 11.66
C GLN A 64 7.97 -0.11 11.31
N ALA A 65 7.20 -0.08 10.21
CA ALA A 65 6.38 1.08 9.87
C ALA A 65 5.25 1.25 10.88
N LEU A 66 4.63 0.15 11.31
CA LEU A 66 3.52 0.14 12.26
C LEU A 66 3.93 0.55 13.67
N ALA A 67 5.15 0.18 14.10
CA ALA A 67 5.71 0.57 15.40
C ALA A 67 5.82 2.10 15.58
N LYS A 68 5.74 2.88 14.49
CA LYS A 68 5.77 4.35 14.53
C LYS A 68 4.42 4.98 14.85
N PHE A 69 3.33 4.22 14.83
CA PHE A 69 2.01 4.74 15.18
C PHE A 69 1.82 4.77 16.69
N GLN A 70 1.33 5.91 17.16
CA GLN A 70 0.82 6.10 18.52
C GLN A 70 -0.60 6.64 18.40
N HIS A 71 -1.57 5.74 18.25
CA HIS A 71 -2.97 6.10 18.08
C HIS A 71 -3.85 5.06 18.78
N PRO A 72 -4.89 5.46 19.55
CA PRO A 72 -5.71 4.51 20.30
C PRO A 72 -6.48 3.54 19.41
N GLY A 73 -6.77 3.91 18.16
CA GLY A 73 -7.46 3.08 17.19
C GLY A 73 -6.58 2.18 16.31
N ILE A 74 -5.28 2.07 16.61
CA ILE A 74 -4.33 1.25 15.85
C ILE A 74 -3.58 0.34 16.83
N VAL A 75 -3.47 -0.95 16.52
CA VAL A 75 -2.75 -1.90 17.38
C VAL A 75 -1.30 -1.47 17.60
N LYS A 76 -0.86 -1.46 18.85
CA LYS A 76 0.51 -1.12 19.19
C LYS A 76 1.44 -2.29 18.88
N VAL A 77 2.38 -2.05 17.97
CA VAL A 77 3.54 -2.94 17.75
C VAL A 77 4.59 -2.65 18.82
N LEU A 78 5.03 -3.70 19.50
CA LEU A 78 5.99 -3.66 20.60
C LEU A 78 7.40 -4.03 20.13
N ASP A 79 7.52 -5.02 19.25
CA ASP A 79 8.79 -5.52 18.73
C ASP A 79 8.60 -6.30 17.41
N THR A 80 9.69 -6.51 16.68
CA THR A 80 9.76 -7.39 15.51
C THR A 80 11.06 -8.18 15.54
N PHE A 81 11.01 -9.48 15.26
CA PHE A 81 12.23 -10.29 15.21
C PHE A 81 12.15 -11.42 14.19
N GLU A 82 13.31 -11.96 13.87
CA GLU A 82 13.48 -13.14 13.03
C GLU A 82 13.95 -14.29 13.90
N GLU A 83 13.34 -15.45 13.75
CA GLU A 83 13.74 -16.71 14.39
C GLU A 83 13.13 -17.86 13.59
N ASN A 84 13.66 -19.08 13.72
CA ASN A 84 13.09 -20.27 13.04
C ASN A 84 12.84 -20.06 11.54
N HIS A 85 13.74 -19.36 10.85
CA HIS A 85 13.61 -19.06 9.41
C HIS A 85 12.29 -18.38 9.00
N THR A 86 11.66 -17.64 9.93
CA THR A 86 10.48 -16.82 9.67
C THR A 86 10.59 -15.49 10.44
N ALA A 87 9.54 -14.69 10.38
CA ALA A 87 9.45 -13.39 11.05
C ALA A 87 8.27 -13.36 12.02
N TYR A 88 8.45 -12.60 13.09
CA TYR A 88 7.48 -12.44 14.17
C TYR A 88 7.24 -10.95 14.44
N LEU A 89 5.97 -10.61 14.68
CA LEU A 89 5.51 -9.28 15.08
C LEU A 89 4.90 -9.40 16.48
N VAL A 90 5.49 -8.71 17.46
CA VAL A 90 5.00 -8.64 18.83
C VAL A 90 4.11 -7.41 18.99
N MET A 91 2.91 -7.60 19.51
CA MET A 91 1.87 -6.58 19.62
C MET A 91 1.28 -6.58 21.02
N GLU A 92 0.62 -5.47 21.39
CA GLU A 92 -0.24 -5.47 22.58
C GLU A 92 -1.30 -6.58 22.47
N LEU A 93 -1.60 -7.23 23.59
CA LEU A 93 -2.72 -8.17 23.66
C LEU A 93 -4.00 -7.38 23.92
N LEU A 94 -4.96 -7.47 22.98
CA LEU A 94 -6.27 -6.84 23.12
C LEU A 94 -7.25 -7.79 23.83
N GLN A 95 -8.16 -7.22 24.62
CA GLN A 95 -9.17 -7.97 25.38
C GLN A 95 -10.59 -7.60 24.91
N GLY A 96 -11.26 -8.56 24.26
CA GLY A 96 -12.54 -8.34 23.60
C GLY A 96 -12.70 -9.28 22.42
N GLU A 97 -13.41 -8.83 21.40
CA GLU A 97 -13.75 -9.63 20.20
C GLU A 97 -13.69 -8.74 18.95
N THR A 98 -13.47 -9.35 17.80
CA THR A 98 -13.58 -8.67 16.51
C THR A 98 -15.05 -8.31 16.21
N LEU A 99 -15.24 -7.29 15.37
CA LEU A 99 -16.56 -6.94 14.85
C LEU A 99 -17.19 -8.14 14.11
N GLY A 100 -16.37 -8.94 13.42
CA GLY A 100 -16.80 -10.17 12.75
C GLY A 100 -17.34 -11.23 13.69
N GLU A 101 -16.69 -11.48 14.83
CA GLU A 101 -17.18 -12.40 15.86
C GLU A 101 -18.51 -11.91 16.45
N LYS A 102 -18.61 -10.62 16.78
CA LYS A 102 -19.86 -10.04 17.29
C LYS A 102 -21.01 -10.15 16.28
N LEU A 103 -20.72 -9.97 14.99
CA LEU A 103 -21.71 -10.10 13.91
C LEU A 103 -22.33 -11.50 13.79
N GLN A 104 -21.66 -12.54 14.30
CA GLN A 104 -22.24 -13.89 14.35
C GLN A 104 -23.39 -13.98 15.37
N THR A 105 -23.41 -13.09 16.36
CA THR A 105 -24.42 -13.09 17.44
C THR A 105 -25.54 -12.06 17.23
N GLY A 106 -25.35 -11.11 16.31
CA GLY A 106 -26.36 -10.11 16.00
C GLY A 106 -25.81 -8.92 15.22
N VAL A 107 -26.72 -7.99 14.89
CA VAL A 107 -26.38 -6.73 14.23
C VAL A 107 -26.13 -5.62 15.23
N PHE A 108 -25.45 -4.57 14.79
CA PHE A 108 -25.15 -3.40 15.61
C PHE A 108 -26.27 -2.37 15.52
N SER A 109 -26.48 -1.65 16.63
CA SER A 109 -27.36 -0.48 16.62
C SER A 109 -26.77 0.61 15.71
N PRO A 110 -27.60 1.51 15.14
CA PRO A 110 -27.08 2.66 14.40
C PRO A 110 -26.17 3.57 15.23
N GLU A 111 -26.41 3.66 16.54
CA GLU A 111 -25.59 4.46 17.45
C GLU A 111 -24.18 3.85 17.61
N ASP A 112 -24.10 2.55 17.88
CA ASP A 112 -22.81 1.86 18.04
C ASP A 112 -22.05 1.78 16.71
N THR A 113 -22.77 1.59 15.61
CA THR A 113 -22.18 1.66 14.27
C THR A 113 -21.58 3.04 13.99
N LEU A 114 -22.25 4.13 14.40
CA LEU A 114 -21.70 5.48 14.24
C LEU A 114 -20.43 5.67 15.08
N LYS A 115 -20.41 5.18 16.33
CA LYS A 115 -19.19 5.20 17.18
C LYS A 115 -18.05 4.46 16.50
N ILE A 116 -18.29 3.25 16.02
CA ILE A 116 -17.30 2.44 15.28
C ILE A 116 -16.81 3.20 14.03
N ALA A 117 -17.73 3.77 13.25
CA ALA A 117 -17.41 4.52 12.04
C ALA A 117 -16.46 5.70 12.31
N ILE A 118 -16.75 6.49 13.35
CA ILE A 118 -15.93 7.63 13.75
C ILE A 118 -14.53 7.17 14.16
N ARG A 119 -14.43 6.17 15.05
CA ARG A 119 -13.13 5.65 15.51
C ARG A 119 -12.31 5.04 14.38
N SER A 120 -12.96 4.36 13.43
CA SER A 120 -12.30 3.80 12.25
C SER A 120 -11.81 4.88 11.31
N ALA A 121 -12.59 5.95 11.11
CA ALA A 121 -12.17 7.09 10.30
C ALA A 121 -10.99 7.86 10.96
N GLU A 122 -10.99 8.02 12.28
CA GLU A 122 -9.86 8.58 13.04
C GLU A 122 -8.58 7.75 12.85
N ALA A 123 -8.67 6.42 12.98
CA ALA A 123 -7.53 5.53 12.78
C ALA A 123 -7.02 5.54 11.33
N LEU A 124 -7.93 5.48 10.35
CA LEU A 124 -7.56 5.57 8.93
C LEU A 124 -6.93 6.92 8.59
N ALA A 125 -7.41 8.02 9.16
CA ALA A 125 -6.81 9.34 8.98
C ALA A 125 -5.34 9.34 9.44
N ALA A 126 -5.07 8.81 10.64
CA ALA A 126 -3.69 8.67 11.13
C ALA A 126 -2.81 7.84 10.20
N ILE A 127 -3.32 6.72 9.65
CA ILE A 127 -2.60 5.86 8.70
C ILE A 127 -2.31 6.60 7.38
N HIS A 128 -3.34 7.25 6.83
CA HIS A 128 -3.28 7.96 5.55
C HIS A 128 -2.35 9.16 5.60
N ASP A 129 -2.26 9.86 6.73
CA ASP A 129 -1.34 10.98 6.95
C ASP A 129 0.15 10.55 6.92
N LYS A 130 0.44 9.28 7.20
CA LYS A 130 1.77 8.69 7.03
C LYS A 130 2.01 8.16 5.62
N GLY A 131 1.06 8.35 4.71
CA GLY A 131 1.12 7.91 3.31
C GLY A 131 0.97 6.40 3.14
N LEU A 132 0.33 5.73 4.08
CA LEU A 132 0.04 4.30 4.04
C LEU A 132 -1.45 4.07 3.76
N LEU A 133 -1.79 2.89 3.23
CA LEU A 133 -3.15 2.38 3.08
C LEU A 133 -3.24 1.05 3.81
N HIS A 134 -4.36 0.76 4.47
CA HIS A 134 -4.59 -0.50 5.18
C HIS A 134 -4.89 -1.68 4.22
N ARG A 135 -5.71 -1.43 3.20
CA ARG A 135 -6.11 -2.34 2.09
C ARG A 135 -6.91 -3.59 2.42
N ASP A 136 -7.02 -3.97 3.69
CA ASP A 136 -7.84 -5.11 4.15
C ASP A 136 -8.78 -4.71 5.30
N ILE A 137 -9.55 -3.62 5.14
CA ILE A 137 -10.57 -3.25 6.13
C ILE A 137 -11.79 -4.17 5.97
N LYS A 138 -12.13 -4.87 7.04
CA LYS A 138 -13.26 -5.80 7.15
C LYS A 138 -13.59 -6.08 8.62
N PRO A 139 -14.76 -6.65 8.97
CA PRO A 139 -15.14 -6.90 10.37
C PRO A 139 -14.11 -7.68 11.18
N GLU A 140 -13.39 -8.62 10.57
CA GLU A 140 -12.37 -9.43 11.24
C GLU A 140 -11.15 -8.61 11.67
N ASN A 141 -10.95 -7.43 11.07
CA ASN A 141 -9.81 -6.54 11.31
C ASN A 141 -10.17 -5.31 12.16
N LEU A 142 -11.40 -5.21 12.67
CA LEU A 142 -11.83 -4.21 13.64
C LEU A 142 -12.06 -4.90 14.98
N PHE A 143 -11.13 -4.72 15.92
CA PHE A 143 -11.23 -5.30 17.26
C PHE A 143 -11.97 -4.37 18.21
N LEU A 144 -12.96 -4.89 18.95
CA LEU A 144 -13.78 -4.17 19.91
C LEU A 144 -13.40 -4.63 21.31
N GLU A 145 -12.71 -3.77 22.06
CA GLU A 145 -12.36 -4.07 23.44
C GLU A 145 -13.54 -3.89 24.39
N ASN A 146 -13.48 -4.60 25.51
CA ASN A 146 -14.46 -4.47 26.61
C ASN A 146 -14.50 -3.05 27.20
N SER A 147 -13.44 -2.26 27.02
CA SER A 147 -13.34 -0.85 27.42
C SER A 147 -14.17 0.10 26.53
N GLY A 148 -14.66 -0.38 25.38
CA GLY A 148 -15.29 0.43 24.33
C GLY A 148 -14.30 1.02 23.31
N ARG A 149 -13.01 0.71 23.42
CA ARG A 149 -11.99 1.06 22.41
C ARG A 149 -12.18 0.18 21.16
N MET A 150 -12.16 0.79 19.99
CA MET A 150 -12.06 0.08 18.70
C MET A 150 -10.63 0.20 18.20
N VAL A 151 -10.02 -0.92 17.83
CA VAL A 151 -8.62 -1.01 17.38
C VAL A 151 -8.58 -1.70 16.02
N LEU A 152 -7.98 -1.04 15.02
CA LEU A 152 -7.62 -1.70 13.78
C LEU A 152 -6.49 -2.69 14.03
N ILE A 153 -6.70 -3.93 13.62
CA ILE A 153 -5.74 -5.03 13.69
C ILE A 153 -5.44 -5.54 12.28
N ASP A 154 -4.36 -6.30 12.17
CA ASP A 154 -3.90 -6.94 10.93
C ASP A 154 -3.65 -6.00 9.74
N PHE A 155 -2.41 -5.53 9.70
CA PHE A 155 -1.92 -4.65 8.66
C PHE A 155 -1.25 -5.39 7.50
N GLY A 156 -1.35 -6.73 7.38
CA GLY A 156 -0.55 -7.55 6.45
C GLY A 156 -0.63 -7.17 4.95
N SER A 157 -1.59 -6.31 4.59
CA SER A 157 -1.78 -5.75 3.25
C SER A 157 -1.38 -4.27 3.13
N THR A 158 -0.78 -3.70 4.18
CA THR A 158 -0.54 -2.25 4.30
C THR A 158 0.60 -1.82 3.42
N ARG A 159 0.38 -0.82 2.57
CA ARG A 159 1.39 -0.39 1.60
C ARG A 159 1.35 1.12 1.38
N PRO A 160 2.48 1.74 1.00
CA PRO A 160 2.48 3.11 0.52
C PRO A 160 1.56 3.27 -0.69
N PHE A 161 0.82 4.38 -0.77
CA PHE A 161 -0.06 4.61 -1.92
C PHE A 161 0.70 4.91 -3.23
N GLN A 162 1.98 5.33 -3.16
CA GLN A 162 2.82 5.67 -4.32
C GLN A 162 3.75 4.54 -4.81
N SER A 163 3.56 3.28 -4.38
CA SER A 163 4.42 2.21 -4.86
C SER A 163 4.13 1.91 -6.34
N GLU A 164 4.95 2.43 -7.27
CA GLU A 164 4.89 2.18 -8.73
C GLU A 164 5.04 0.70 -9.11
N LYS A 165 5.46 -0.13 -8.17
CA LYS A 165 5.44 -1.58 -8.27
C LYS A 165 4.00 -2.06 -8.18
N THR A 166 3.31 -2.06 -9.33
CA THR A 166 2.08 -2.84 -9.56
C THR A 166 2.43 -4.32 -9.39
N MET A 167 2.48 -4.80 -8.15
CA MET A 167 2.94 -6.15 -7.86
C MET A 167 1.80 -7.14 -7.99
N GLN A 168 2.01 -8.11 -8.87
CA GLN A 168 1.22 -9.30 -9.13
C GLN A 168 1.26 -10.31 -7.96
N TYR A 169 1.47 -9.87 -6.73
CA TYR A 169 1.35 -10.77 -5.59
C TYR A 169 -0.12 -10.92 -5.25
N THR A 170 -0.63 -12.09 -5.66
CA THR A 170 -1.90 -12.74 -5.31
C THR A 170 -2.93 -11.75 -4.80
N ARG A 171 -3.79 -11.24 -5.70
CA ARG A 171 -4.99 -10.48 -5.35
C ARG A 171 -5.91 -11.32 -4.47
N MET A 172 -5.58 -11.42 -3.19
CA MET A 172 -6.52 -11.83 -2.17
C MET A 172 -7.41 -10.62 -1.94
N VAL A 173 -8.40 -10.46 -2.82
CA VAL A 173 -9.51 -9.55 -2.61
C VAL A 173 -10.51 -10.26 -1.72
N THR A 174 -11.00 -9.59 -0.68
CA THR A 174 -12.05 -10.12 0.19
C THR A 174 -13.42 -9.78 -0.44
N PRO A 175 -14.20 -10.78 -0.91
CA PRO A 175 -15.53 -10.57 -1.47
C PRO A 175 -16.40 -9.65 -0.61
N GLY A 176 -17.10 -8.71 -1.23
CA GLY A 176 -17.99 -7.76 -0.56
C GLY A 176 -17.28 -6.52 -0.01
N TYR A 177 -16.05 -6.64 0.48
CA TYR A 177 -15.30 -5.52 1.06
C TYR A 177 -14.32 -4.86 0.10
N ALA A 178 -13.78 -5.63 -0.85
CA ALA A 178 -12.84 -5.09 -1.82
C ALA A 178 -13.49 -4.06 -2.75
N ALA A 179 -12.82 -2.92 -2.91
CA ALA A 179 -13.26 -1.84 -3.79
C ALA A 179 -13.12 -2.24 -5.27
N PRO A 180 -13.97 -1.72 -6.18
CA PRO A 180 -13.91 -2.00 -7.62
C PRO A 180 -12.51 -1.92 -8.22
N GLU A 181 -11.74 -0.90 -7.85
CA GLU A 181 -10.39 -0.69 -8.35
C GLU A 181 -9.41 -1.81 -7.97
N GLN A 182 -9.63 -2.52 -6.85
CA GLN A 182 -8.75 -3.62 -6.43
C GLN A 182 -8.82 -4.83 -7.37
N TYR A 183 -9.88 -4.95 -8.17
CA TYR A 183 -10.04 -5.99 -9.19
C TYR A 183 -9.35 -5.64 -10.52
N ALA A 184 -8.99 -4.36 -10.75
CA ALA A 184 -8.45 -3.88 -12.03
C ALA A 184 -6.91 -3.92 -12.07
N THR A 185 -6.32 -4.47 -13.13
CA THR A 185 -4.87 -4.71 -13.29
C THR A 185 -3.97 -3.47 -13.19
N GLN A 186 -4.47 -2.28 -13.51
CA GLN A 186 -3.70 -1.04 -13.58
C GLN A 186 -4.28 0.10 -12.73
N ALA A 187 -5.13 -0.21 -11.75
CA ALA A 187 -5.76 0.84 -10.96
C ALA A 187 -4.82 1.41 -9.89
N LYS A 188 -5.02 2.70 -9.60
CA LYS A 188 -4.37 3.40 -8.49
C LYS A 188 -5.16 3.19 -7.21
N PHE A 189 -4.47 2.86 -6.14
CA PHE A 189 -5.05 2.78 -4.80
C PHE A 189 -4.72 4.05 -4.03
N ALA A 190 -5.71 4.59 -3.33
CA ALA A 190 -5.56 5.79 -2.50
C ALA A 190 -6.54 5.68 -1.30
N PRO A 191 -6.64 6.71 -0.43
CA PRO A 191 -7.53 6.68 0.73
C PRO A 191 -8.97 6.22 0.45
N TYR A 192 -9.53 6.58 -0.71
CA TYR A 192 -10.86 6.16 -1.15
C TYR A 192 -11.06 4.64 -1.27
N THR A 193 -9.98 3.86 -1.34
CA THR A 193 -10.01 2.40 -1.39
C THR A 193 -10.30 1.82 0.00
N ASP A 194 -9.61 2.29 1.03
CA ASP A 194 -9.90 1.91 2.43
C ASP A 194 -11.28 2.41 2.87
N ILE A 195 -11.69 3.58 2.39
CA ILE A 195 -13.00 4.18 2.68
C ILE A 195 -14.14 3.31 2.13
N TYR A 196 -14.00 2.77 0.92
CA TYR A 196 -14.98 1.81 0.39
C TYR A 196 -15.11 0.58 1.29
N ALA A 197 -13.98 0.00 1.68
CA ALA A 197 -13.94 -1.18 2.53
C ALA A 197 -14.52 -0.92 3.94
N LEU A 198 -14.29 0.27 4.51
CA LEU A 198 -14.96 0.72 5.73
C LEU A 198 -16.47 0.88 5.52
N GLY A 199 -16.90 1.49 4.41
CA GLY A 199 -18.33 1.58 4.06
C GLY A 199 -19.01 0.20 3.97
N ALA A 200 -18.33 -0.78 3.39
CA ALA A 200 -18.79 -2.17 3.32
C ALA A 200 -18.89 -2.82 4.70
N THR A 201 -17.90 -2.57 5.56
CA THR A 201 -17.86 -3.06 6.95
C THR A 201 -19.01 -2.48 7.78
N LEU A 202 -19.28 -1.18 7.65
CA LEU A 202 -20.37 -0.50 8.36
C LEU A 202 -21.75 -0.91 7.83
N TYR A 203 -21.87 -1.14 6.53
CA TYR A 203 -23.08 -1.73 5.95
C TYR A 203 -23.37 -3.08 6.59
N HIS A 204 -22.37 -3.97 6.62
CA HIS A 204 -22.50 -5.28 7.23
C HIS A 204 -22.88 -5.19 8.71
N ALA A 205 -22.25 -4.29 9.47
CA ALA A 205 -22.60 -4.06 10.88
C ALA A 205 -24.10 -3.78 11.09
N LEU A 206 -24.74 -3.06 10.17
CA LEU A 206 -26.15 -2.68 10.25
C LEU A 206 -27.12 -3.74 9.70
N THR A 207 -26.71 -4.46 8.66
CA THR A 207 -27.59 -5.39 7.93
C THR A 207 -27.41 -6.85 8.33
N GLY A 208 -26.30 -7.20 8.99
CA GLY A 208 -25.92 -8.57 9.30
C GLY A 208 -25.45 -9.39 8.10
N THR A 209 -25.36 -8.78 6.91
CA THR A 209 -24.78 -9.42 5.72
C THR A 209 -23.83 -8.48 4.98
N PRO A 210 -22.71 -8.99 4.43
CA PRO A 210 -21.81 -8.17 3.64
C PRO A 210 -22.54 -7.59 2.41
N PRO A 211 -22.15 -6.40 1.93
CA PRO A 211 -22.77 -5.84 0.74
C PRO A 211 -22.52 -6.73 -0.48
N VAL A 212 -23.40 -6.62 -1.48
CA VAL A 212 -23.21 -7.25 -2.78
C VAL A 212 -21.84 -6.88 -3.34
N GLN A 213 -21.11 -7.86 -3.86
CA GLN A 213 -19.75 -7.65 -4.34
C GLN A 213 -19.68 -6.56 -5.42
N ALA A 214 -18.58 -5.79 -5.41
CA ALA A 214 -18.38 -4.69 -6.36
C ALA A 214 -18.51 -5.13 -7.82
N THR A 215 -17.98 -6.32 -8.16
CA THR A 215 -18.06 -6.89 -9.51
C THR A 215 -19.49 -7.15 -9.95
N ASP A 216 -20.33 -7.67 -9.06
CA ASP A 216 -21.72 -7.96 -9.37
C ASP A 216 -22.57 -6.69 -9.45
N ARG A 217 -22.24 -5.70 -8.61
CA ARG A 217 -22.86 -4.37 -8.66
C ARG A 217 -22.55 -3.65 -9.97
N LEU A 218 -21.33 -3.80 -10.51
CA LEU A 218 -20.97 -3.30 -11.84
C LEU A 218 -21.77 -3.99 -12.96
N LEU A 219 -22.21 -5.23 -12.76
CA LEU A 219 -23.10 -5.96 -13.67
C LEU A 219 -24.59 -5.63 -13.47
N GLY A 220 -24.92 -4.71 -12.56
CA GLY A 220 -26.27 -4.20 -12.35
C GLY A 220 -27.01 -4.79 -11.15
N MET A 221 -26.38 -5.66 -10.33
CA MET A 221 -26.99 -6.09 -9.07
C MET A 221 -27.12 -4.91 -8.11
N LYS A 222 -28.34 -4.68 -7.61
CA LYS A 222 -28.62 -3.59 -6.68
C LYS A 222 -28.17 -3.94 -5.28
N LEU A 223 -27.59 -2.96 -4.58
CA LEU A 223 -27.32 -3.06 -3.15
C LEU A 223 -28.63 -2.82 -2.38
N PRO A 224 -29.05 -3.72 -1.46
CA PRO A 224 -30.22 -3.48 -0.63
C PRO A 224 -30.09 -2.24 0.24
N ASP A 225 -31.21 -1.58 0.52
CA ASP A 225 -31.23 -0.36 1.34
C ASP A 225 -30.85 -0.62 2.80
N LEU A 226 -30.21 0.35 3.43
CA LEU A 226 -29.93 0.32 4.86
C LEU A 226 -31.24 0.36 5.68
N PRO A 227 -31.31 -0.34 6.83
CA PRO A 227 -32.49 -0.41 7.68
C PRO A 227 -33.11 0.95 8.01
N PRO A 228 -34.43 1.03 8.24
CA PRO A 228 -35.05 2.25 8.75
C PRO A 228 -34.45 2.61 10.12
N GLY A 229 -34.39 3.90 10.45
CA GLY A 229 -33.82 4.39 11.71
C GLY A 229 -32.31 4.65 11.71
N VAL A 230 -31.57 4.28 10.64
CA VAL A 230 -30.17 4.71 10.48
C VAL A 230 -30.11 6.24 10.28
N PRO A 231 -29.38 6.99 11.13
CA PRO A 231 -29.27 8.44 11.01
C PRO A 231 -28.79 8.89 9.63
N ALA A 232 -29.31 10.03 9.15
CA ALA A 232 -29.02 10.53 7.81
C ALA A 232 -27.51 10.75 7.55
N LEU A 233 -26.77 11.21 8.55
CA LEU A 233 -25.31 11.39 8.46
C LEU A 233 -24.59 10.05 8.21
N LEU A 234 -24.89 9.03 9.01
CA LEU A 234 -24.31 7.69 8.86
C LEU A 234 -24.73 7.05 7.54
N ARG A 235 -26.01 7.16 7.16
CA ARG A 235 -26.54 6.66 5.88
C ARG A 235 -25.79 7.27 4.69
N ASN A 236 -25.64 8.59 4.68
CA ASN A 236 -24.94 9.30 3.61
C ASN A 236 -23.46 8.90 3.54
N ALA A 237 -22.78 8.81 4.70
CA ALA A 237 -21.40 8.36 4.78
C ALA A 237 -21.20 6.96 4.20
N ILE A 238 -22.05 6.00 4.57
CA ILE A 238 -21.99 4.63 4.04
C ILE A 238 -22.27 4.61 2.54
N GLN A 239 -23.33 5.28 2.08
CA GLN A 239 -23.71 5.31 0.67
C GLN A 239 -22.64 5.95 -0.22
N ARG A 240 -22.07 7.09 0.17
CA ARG A 240 -20.97 7.73 -0.56
C ARG A 240 -19.72 6.86 -0.56
N SER A 241 -19.36 6.25 0.57
CA SER A 241 -18.21 5.34 0.66
C SER A 241 -18.37 4.13 -0.27
N LEU A 242 -19.58 3.60 -0.40
CA LEU A 242 -19.92 2.45 -1.26
C LEU A 242 -20.21 2.82 -2.72
N SER A 243 -19.99 4.06 -3.17
CA SER A 243 -20.16 4.40 -4.59
C SER A 243 -19.17 3.61 -5.45
N LEU A 244 -19.65 3.08 -6.58
CA LEU A 244 -18.77 2.41 -7.55
C LEU A 244 -17.84 3.42 -8.24
N ASN A 245 -18.29 4.66 -8.40
CA ASN A 245 -17.49 5.75 -8.93
C ASN A 245 -16.59 6.33 -7.83
N VAL A 246 -15.28 6.19 -8.01
CA VAL A 246 -14.26 6.67 -7.06
C VAL A 246 -14.42 8.16 -6.75
N GLN A 247 -14.84 8.98 -7.72
CA GLN A 247 -14.94 10.44 -7.55
C GLN A 247 -16.10 10.87 -6.64
N GLU A 248 -17.09 9.99 -6.44
CA GLU A 248 -18.25 10.28 -5.58
C GLU A 248 -17.99 9.90 -4.11
N ARG A 249 -16.94 9.09 -3.87
CA ARG A 249 -16.52 8.70 -2.53
C ARG A 249 -15.84 9.88 -1.82
N PRO A 250 -15.81 9.89 -0.48
CA PRO A 250 -14.91 10.77 0.26
C PRO A 250 -13.46 10.49 -0.17
N GLN A 251 -12.71 11.54 -0.48
CA GLN A 251 -11.36 11.41 -1.03
C GLN A 251 -10.29 11.28 0.07
N SER A 252 -10.65 11.46 1.34
CA SER A 252 -9.78 11.28 2.50
C SER A 252 -10.56 10.80 3.72
N ALA A 253 -9.90 10.09 4.63
CA ALA A 253 -10.50 9.68 5.89
C ALA A 253 -10.96 10.88 6.75
N HIS A 254 -10.27 12.02 6.65
CA HIS A 254 -10.69 13.29 7.25
C HIS A 254 -12.01 13.83 6.68
N GLU A 255 -12.25 13.70 5.37
CA GLU A 255 -13.54 14.06 4.77
C GLU A 255 -14.65 13.15 5.28
N LEU A 256 -14.41 11.83 5.32
CA LEU A 256 -15.36 10.88 5.88
C LEU A 256 -15.66 11.19 7.36
N LEU A 257 -14.65 11.50 8.17
CA LEU A 257 -14.81 11.84 9.58
C LEU A 257 -15.71 13.07 9.76
N ARG A 258 -15.48 14.15 8.99
CA ARG A 258 -16.34 15.34 9.01
C ARG A 258 -17.78 15.02 8.63
N MET A 259 -18.00 14.15 7.64
CA MET A 259 -19.36 13.72 7.28
C MET A 259 -20.06 12.98 8.43
N LEU A 260 -19.33 12.12 9.14
CA LEU A 260 -19.84 11.37 10.29
C LEU A 260 -20.14 12.27 11.50
N GLN A 261 -19.39 13.37 11.65
CA GLN A 261 -19.56 14.35 12.73
C GLN A 261 -20.57 15.46 12.41
N GLY A 262 -21.00 15.60 11.14
CA GLY A 262 -21.93 16.65 10.69
C GLY A 262 -21.27 17.98 10.32
N ASP A 263 -19.94 18.05 10.26
CA ASP A 263 -19.15 19.25 9.99
C ASP A 263 -18.94 19.49 8.48
N LEU A 264 -20.04 19.67 7.74
CA LEU A 264 -20.03 19.83 6.28
C LEU A 264 -19.64 21.24 5.78
N LYS A 265 -19.16 22.15 6.65
CA LYS A 265 -18.88 23.56 6.30
C LYS A 265 -17.49 23.84 5.72
N SER A 266 -16.60 22.87 5.54
CA SER A 266 -15.26 23.12 5.00
C SER A 266 -15.12 22.68 3.54
N LYS A 267 -14.55 23.55 2.69
CA LYS A 267 -14.11 23.24 1.32
C LYS A 267 -13.36 21.89 1.25
N PRO A 268 -13.46 21.14 0.15
CA PRO A 268 -12.67 19.92 -0.05
C PRO A 268 -11.20 20.23 0.22
N VAL A 269 -10.61 19.50 1.18
CA VAL A 269 -9.16 19.54 1.39
C VAL A 269 -8.54 19.04 0.09
N PRO A 270 -7.69 19.82 -0.58
CA PRO A 270 -7.03 19.35 -1.79
C PRO A 270 -6.25 18.09 -1.44
N VAL A 271 -6.61 16.97 -2.06
CA VAL A 271 -5.72 15.82 -2.11
C VAL A 271 -4.39 16.36 -2.69
N PRO A 272 -3.24 16.13 -2.06
CA PRO A 272 -1.96 16.47 -2.67
C PRO A 272 -1.96 15.84 -4.05
N ALA A 273 -1.90 16.67 -5.10
CA ALA A 273 -1.81 16.17 -6.45
C ALA A 273 -0.68 15.13 -6.49
N PRO A 274 -0.87 13.96 -7.12
CA PRO A 274 0.24 13.05 -7.33
C PRO A 274 1.38 13.88 -7.94
N PRO A 275 2.62 13.73 -7.44
CA PRO A 275 3.74 14.49 -7.97
C PRO A 275 3.73 14.35 -9.49
N LEU A 276 3.88 15.48 -10.18
CA LEU A 276 3.96 15.50 -11.64
C LEU A 276 4.93 14.40 -12.07
N PRO A 277 4.61 13.62 -13.12
CA PRO A 277 5.51 12.58 -13.59
C PRO A 277 6.87 13.23 -13.83
N VAL A 278 7.87 12.78 -13.06
CA VAL A 278 9.26 13.15 -13.30
C VAL A 278 9.51 12.77 -14.76
N PRO A 279 9.99 13.68 -15.63
CA PRO A 279 10.22 13.36 -17.03
C PRO A 279 11.07 12.09 -17.08
N SER A 280 10.50 11.04 -17.65
CA SER A 280 11.15 9.73 -17.72
C SER A 280 12.46 9.90 -18.48
N VAL A 281 13.56 9.59 -17.80
CA VAL A 281 14.84 9.41 -18.48
C VAL A 281 14.61 8.31 -19.51
N PRO A 282 14.84 8.54 -20.81
CA PRO A 282 14.55 7.55 -21.83
C PRO A 282 15.32 6.27 -21.52
N THR A 283 14.58 5.19 -21.26
CA THR A 283 15.12 3.86 -20.96
C THR A 283 16.00 3.39 -22.12
N SER A 284 17.09 2.66 -21.82
CA SER A 284 18.07 2.17 -22.79
C SER A 284 17.49 1.35 -23.95
N GLN A 285 16.24 0.91 -23.86
CA GLN A 285 15.49 0.27 -24.94
C GLN A 285 15.08 1.24 -26.06
N ALA A 286 14.79 2.52 -25.76
CA ALA A 286 14.48 3.53 -26.77
C ALA A 286 15.71 3.87 -27.64
N ARG A 287 16.91 3.90 -27.03
CA ARG A 287 18.18 4.11 -27.78
C ARG A 287 18.51 2.96 -28.73
N LYS A 288 18.11 1.72 -28.41
CA LYS A 288 18.34 0.56 -29.29
C LYS A 288 17.43 0.58 -30.52
N ALA A 289 16.19 1.07 -30.39
CA ALA A 289 15.27 1.21 -31.52
C ALA A 289 15.72 2.32 -32.49
N GLU A 290 16.20 3.45 -31.99
CA GLU A 290 16.76 4.51 -32.83
C GLU A 290 18.03 4.04 -33.56
N MET A 291 18.97 3.38 -32.88
CA MET A 291 20.19 2.86 -33.50
C MET A 291 19.92 1.84 -34.62
N ALA A 292 18.92 0.97 -34.46
CA ALA A 292 18.54 0.01 -35.50
C ALA A 292 18.05 0.73 -36.77
N SER A 293 17.31 1.84 -36.62
CA SER A 293 16.79 2.60 -37.76
C SER A 293 17.89 3.27 -38.58
N TRP A 294 18.98 3.73 -37.95
CA TRP A 294 20.14 4.32 -38.64
C TRP A 294 20.98 3.29 -39.40
N VAL A 295 21.09 2.06 -38.88
CA VAL A 295 21.82 0.98 -39.56
C VAL A 295 21.08 0.54 -40.84
N PHE A 296 19.74 0.46 -40.82
CA PHE A 296 18.96 0.13 -42.01
C PHE A 296 19.03 1.21 -43.09
N LEU A 297 18.99 2.49 -42.72
CA LEU A 297 19.16 3.61 -43.64
C LEU A 297 20.57 3.65 -44.27
N GLY A 298 21.61 3.38 -43.47
CA GLY A 298 22.99 3.31 -43.94
C GLY A 298 23.24 2.16 -44.92
N LEU A 299 22.70 0.96 -44.66
CA LEU A 299 22.81 -0.17 -45.59
C LEU A 299 22.07 0.09 -46.91
N GLY A 300 20.88 0.71 -46.85
CA GLY A 300 20.10 1.04 -48.05
C GLY A 300 20.83 2.00 -48.99
N ALA A 301 21.52 3.01 -48.44
CA ALA A 301 22.32 3.95 -49.23
C ALA A 301 23.54 3.29 -49.90
N LEU A 302 24.18 2.33 -49.22
CA LEU A 302 25.35 1.61 -49.73
C LEU A 302 24.99 0.63 -50.86
N VAL A 303 23.82 -0.01 -50.76
CA VAL A 303 23.26 -0.85 -51.84
C VAL A 303 22.84 0.00 -53.03
N GLY A 304 22.20 1.15 -52.81
CA GLY A 304 21.82 2.08 -53.88
C GLY A 304 23.02 2.62 -54.68
N TYR A 305 24.13 2.91 -53.99
CA TYR A 305 25.38 3.36 -54.63
C TYR A 305 26.04 2.28 -55.50
N ARG A 306 25.97 1.00 -55.09
CA ARG A 306 26.57 -0.13 -55.83
C ARG A 306 25.81 -0.49 -57.11
N TYR A 307 24.51 -0.24 -57.18
CA TYR A 307 23.63 -0.65 -58.29
C TYR A 307 23.15 0.51 -59.18
N GLY A 308 23.69 1.72 -59.00
CA GLY A 308 23.50 2.82 -59.94
C GLY A 308 22.05 3.30 -60.04
N TRP A 309 21.43 3.67 -58.92
CA TRP A 309 20.12 4.35 -58.87
C TRP A 309 20.28 5.87 -58.65
N TRP A 310 20.21 6.68 -59.70
CA TRP A 310 20.69 8.06 -59.68
C TRP A 310 19.53 9.05 -59.38
N GLU A 311 18.29 8.55 -59.37
CA GLU A 311 17.10 9.36 -59.08
C GLU A 311 16.81 9.49 -57.57
N GLY A 312 17.32 8.58 -56.72
CA GLY A 312 17.14 8.63 -55.26
C GLY A 312 18.02 9.67 -54.54
N ALA A 313 19.13 10.09 -55.14
CA ALA A 313 20.07 11.04 -54.53
C ALA A 313 19.53 12.48 -54.49
N LEU A 314 18.69 12.88 -55.45
CA LEU A 314 18.08 14.22 -55.48
C LEU A 314 16.97 14.39 -54.44
N ILE A 315 16.23 13.31 -54.13
CA ILE A 315 15.17 13.32 -53.11
C ILE A 315 15.77 13.33 -51.71
N ALA A 316 16.86 12.58 -51.46
CA ALA A 316 17.57 12.58 -50.19
C ALA A 316 18.27 13.92 -49.90
N GLY A 317 18.82 14.58 -50.93
CA GLY A 317 19.41 15.92 -50.82
C GLY A 317 18.38 17.01 -50.48
N ALA A 318 17.19 16.95 -51.07
CA ALA A 318 16.11 17.90 -50.80
C ALA A 318 15.52 17.76 -49.39
N LEU A 319 15.35 16.52 -48.90
CA LEU A 319 14.90 16.25 -47.53
C LEU A 319 15.95 16.65 -46.48
N GLY A 320 17.24 16.43 -46.75
CA GLY A 320 18.34 16.87 -45.87
C GLY A 320 18.43 18.39 -45.73
N PHE A 321 18.19 19.14 -46.82
CA PHE A 321 18.21 20.61 -46.80
C PHE A 321 17.05 21.22 -45.98
N PHE A 322 15.86 20.60 -46.03
CA PHE A 322 14.71 21.03 -45.24
C PHE A 322 14.84 20.68 -43.75
N LEU A 323 15.38 19.50 -43.42
CA LEU A 323 15.63 19.10 -42.02
C LEU A 323 16.77 19.90 -41.38
N GLY A 324 17.82 20.26 -42.12
CA GLY A 324 18.89 21.14 -41.64
C GLY A 324 18.42 22.57 -41.33
N ARG A 325 17.45 23.10 -42.10
CA ARG A 325 16.81 24.39 -41.82
C ARG A 325 15.92 24.38 -40.58
N LEU A 326 15.22 23.27 -40.32
CA LEU A 326 14.42 23.10 -39.11
C LEU A 326 15.30 23.08 -37.85
N LEU A 327 16.45 22.40 -37.92
CA LEU A 327 17.44 22.35 -36.83
C LEU A 327 18.12 23.72 -36.58
N TRP A 328 18.37 24.51 -37.63
CA TRP A 328 18.91 25.88 -37.49
C TRP A 328 17.90 26.85 -36.84
N TRP A 329 16.60 26.67 -37.10
CA TRP A 329 15.52 27.47 -36.48
C TRP A 329 15.26 27.13 -35.00
N CYS A 330 15.62 25.93 -34.55
CA CYS A 330 15.51 25.53 -33.14
C CYS A 330 16.72 25.93 -32.28
N LEU A 331 17.85 26.28 -32.91
CA LEU A 331 19.09 26.66 -32.22
C LEU A 331 18.95 27.86 -31.25
N PRO A 332 18.11 28.90 -31.52
CA PRO A 332 17.90 30.00 -30.57
C PRO A 332 17.10 29.63 -29.31
N PHE A 333 16.34 28.51 -29.33
CA PHE A 333 15.50 28.09 -28.20
C PHE A 333 16.18 27.07 -27.26
N LEU A 334 17.33 26.52 -27.66
CA LEU A 334 18.09 25.55 -26.86
C LEU A 334 19.23 26.20 -26.03
N LEU A 335 19.61 27.44 -26.33
CA LEU A 335 20.67 28.18 -25.64
C LEU A 335 20.37 28.67 -24.20
N PRO A 336 19.11 28.79 -23.72
CA PRO A 336 18.86 29.09 -22.30
C PRO A 336 18.89 27.88 -21.36
N VAL A 337 18.80 26.65 -21.89
CA VAL A 337 18.67 25.43 -21.07
C VAL A 337 20.04 24.89 -20.62
N PHE A 338 21.10 25.11 -21.40
CA PHE A 338 22.46 24.69 -21.04
C PHE A 338 23.16 25.62 -20.04
N ALA A 339 22.80 26.91 -20.00
CA ALA A 339 23.42 27.88 -19.09
C ALA A 339 23.01 27.69 -17.61
N PHE A 340 21.84 27.12 -17.33
CA PHE A 340 21.37 26.88 -15.96
C PHE A 340 21.94 25.58 -15.35
N TRP A 341 22.33 24.61 -16.19
CA TRP A 341 22.84 23.30 -15.75
C TRP A 341 24.35 23.30 -15.46
N ALA A 342 25.12 24.22 -16.04
CA ALA A 342 26.55 24.38 -15.77
C ALA A 342 26.87 25.20 -14.50
N GLY A 343 25.96 26.08 -14.06
CA GLY A 343 26.19 27.01 -12.93
C GLY A 343 25.98 26.42 -11.53
N THR A 344 25.29 25.29 -11.39
CA THR A 344 24.94 24.70 -10.08
C THR A 344 25.80 23.51 -9.67
N ARG A 345 26.74 23.08 -10.52
CA ARG A 345 27.60 21.91 -10.26
C ARG A 345 29.04 22.24 -9.83
N ILE A 346 29.39 23.52 -9.71
CA ILE A 346 30.76 23.97 -9.35
C ILE A 346 30.89 24.43 -7.89
N SER A 347 29.79 24.54 -7.12
CA SER A 347 29.82 25.09 -5.76
C SER A 347 29.66 24.10 -4.61
N GLN A 348 29.80 22.78 -4.82
CA GLN A 348 29.69 21.80 -3.71
C GLN A 348 30.83 20.78 -3.56
N GLU A 349 31.90 20.83 -4.37
CA GLU A 349 33.03 19.87 -4.23
C GLU A 349 34.28 20.42 -3.52
N PHE A 350 34.22 21.59 -2.87
CA PHE A 350 35.34 22.11 -2.08
C PHE A 350 34.90 22.54 -0.68
N ALA A 351 34.69 21.58 0.22
CA ALA A 351 34.90 21.80 1.66
C ALA A 351 35.01 20.46 2.41
N PHE A 352 36.14 20.27 3.08
CA PHE A 352 36.45 19.30 4.15
C PHE A 352 36.84 17.86 3.77
N SER A 353 38.13 17.73 3.43
CA SER A 353 38.99 16.63 3.86
C SER A 353 39.68 16.97 5.19
N GLY A 354 39.80 15.99 6.11
CA GLY A 354 40.89 15.97 7.10
C GLY A 354 40.55 15.62 8.55
N LEU A 355 41.10 14.47 9.00
CA LEU A 355 41.38 14.02 10.38
C LEU A 355 40.17 13.46 11.17
N GLY A 356 40.21 12.31 11.84
CA GLY A 356 41.28 11.37 12.18
C GLY A 356 40.70 10.17 12.96
N GLN A 357 41.56 9.18 13.14
CA GLN A 357 41.35 7.78 13.56
C GLN A 357 40.67 7.46 14.91
N LEU A 358 40.08 6.24 14.90
CA LEU A 358 40.08 5.16 15.91
C LEU A 358 39.49 5.41 17.31
N THR A 359 38.47 4.61 17.67
CA THR A 359 38.61 3.55 18.69
C THR A 359 37.41 2.59 18.70
N VAL A 360 37.73 1.32 18.93
CA VAL A 360 36.83 0.18 19.11
C VAL A 360 36.13 0.29 20.47
N GLY A 361 34.82 0.05 20.49
CA GLY A 361 34.01 0.03 21.71
C GLY A 361 32.66 -0.61 21.47
N ALA A 362 32.67 -1.92 21.20
CA ALA A 362 31.47 -2.73 21.24
C ALA A 362 31.00 -2.85 22.70
N ILE A 363 29.79 -2.38 23.00
CA ILE A 363 28.78 -2.97 23.89
C ILE A 363 27.45 -2.33 23.45
N GLY A 364 26.80 -2.97 22.48
CA GLY A 364 25.39 -2.73 22.18
C GLY A 364 24.57 -3.75 22.95
N ALA A 365 24.11 -3.38 24.15
CA ALA A 365 23.12 -4.18 24.86
C ALA A 365 21.79 -4.08 24.10
N TYR A 366 21.57 -5.01 23.17
CA TYR A 366 20.25 -5.27 22.61
C TYR A 366 19.35 -5.78 23.74
N ALA A 367 18.53 -4.89 24.29
CA ALA A 367 17.35 -5.27 25.05
C ALA A 367 16.26 -5.75 24.08
N GLY A 368 16.54 -6.85 23.37
CA GLY A 368 15.53 -7.59 22.63
C GLY A 368 14.68 -8.39 23.62
N ILE A 369 13.37 -8.41 23.40
CA ILE A 369 12.48 -9.26 24.19
C ILE A 369 12.93 -10.71 23.98
N LYS A 370 13.44 -11.37 25.03
CA LYS A 370 13.73 -12.81 24.97
C LYS A 370 12.42 -13.59 25.04
N VAL A 371 11.71 -13.65 23.91
CA VAL A 371 10.60 -14.60 23.72
C VAL A 371 11.17 -15.99 23.45
N VAL A 372 11.94 -16.55 24.40
CA VAL A 372 12.60 -17.86 24.20
C VAL A 372 12.28 -18.81 25.34
N LYS A 373 11.25 -19.64 25.13
CA LYS A 373 11.19 -21.05 25.59
C LYS A 373 9.86 -21.73 25.17
N TRP A 374 9.56 -21.89 23.87
CA TRP A 374 8.55 -22.90 23.50
C TRP A 374 8.48 -23.39 22.04
N ILE A 375 9.25 -22.90 21.07
CA ILE A 375 9.19 -23.42 19.67
C ILE A 375 10.07 -24.67 19.51
N ARG A 376 10.02 -25.57 20.50
CA ARG A 376 10.61 -26.92 20.46
C ARG A 376 9.64 -27.88 21.13
N ARG A 377 8.59 -28.26 20.41
CA ARG A 377 7.93 -29.56 20.52
C ARG A 377 7.08 -29.80 19.29
#